data_AF-A0A0F2NQA4-F1
#
_entry.id   AF-A0A0F2NQA4-F1
#
_cell.length_a   1.000
_cell.length_b   1.000
_cell.length_c   1.000
_cell.angle_alpha   90.00
_cell.angle_beta   90.00
_cell.angle_gamma   90.00
#
_symmetry.space_group_name_H-M   'P 1'
#
loop_
_entity.id
_entity.type
_entity.pdbx_description
1 polymer ?
#
loop_
_entity_poly.entity_id
_entity_poly.type
_entity_poly.pdbx_seq_one_letter_code
_entity_poly.pdbx_strand_id
1 'polypeptide(L)'
;MDNGKIAKNDQYLLAALIEIYRGNTVFLPETEPELERNILRDVFSTAISFARFDESRRTLSEEIYKCSREGATVREQADLARIQTPDVLNAKMVAAAHLMKIMDSGKIKLS
;
A
#
# COMPACT_ATOMS: atom_id res chain seq x y z
N MET A 1 -7.43 -29.86 -12.14
CA MET A 1 -6.34 -29.08 -11.54
C MET A 1 -6.72 -27.63 -11.75
N ASP A 2 -7.32 -27.02 -10.73
CA ASP A 2 -7.75 -25.61 -10.78
C ASP A 2 -6.55 -24.77 -10.35
N ASN A 3 -5.76 -24.34 -11.34
CA ASN A 3 -4.59 -23.51 -11.10
C ASN A 3 -5.05 -22.17 -10.55
N GLY A 4 -4.69 -21.87 -9.31
CA GLY A 4 -5.08 -20.68 -8.55
C GLY A 4 -5.04 -19.42 -9.42
N LYS A 5 -6.21 -18.85 -9.68
CA LYS A 5 -6.36 -17.58 -10.38
C LYS A 5 -5.65 -16.49 -9.56
N ILE A 6 -4.49 -16.04 -10.04
CA ILE A 6 -3.81 -14.86 -9.52
C ILE A 6 -4.76 -13.66 -9.70
N ALA A 7 -5.11 -13.01 -8.60
CA ALA A 7 -6.09 -11.92 -8.61
C ALA A 7 -5.43 -10.62 -9.09
N LYS A 8 -5.79 -10.15 -10.30
CA LYS A 8 -5.40 -8.83 -10.83
C LYS A 8 -6.31 -7.71 -10.33
N ASN A 9 -6.54 -7.62 -9.02
CA ASN A 9 -7.49 -6.64 -8.48
C ASN A 9 -6.77 -5.60 -7.60
N ASP A 10 -6.32 -4.54 -8.23
CA ASP A 10 -5.70 -3.38 -7.58
C ASP A 10 -6.59 -2.81 -6.46
N GLN A 11 -7.91 -2.77 -6.68
CA GLN A 11 -8.87 -2.31 -5.66
C GLN A 11 -8.88 -3.24 -4.45
N TYR A 12 -8.72 -4.55 -4.65
CA TYR A 12 -8.60 -5.50 -3.55
C TYR A 12 -7.33 -5.24 -2.73
N LEU A 13 -6.19 -5.05 -3.39
CA LEU A 13 -4.93 -4.75 -2.70
C LEU A 13 -4.99 -3.42 -1.96
N LEU A 14 -5.58 -2.38 -2.56
CA LEU A 14 -5.80 -1.09 -1.88
C LEU A 14 -6.75 -1.22 -0.68
N ALA A 15 -7.82 -2.00 -0.80
CA ALA A 15 -8.73 -2.28 0.31
C ALA A 15 -8.04 -3.04 1.44
N ALA A 16 -7.24 -4.04 1.10
CA ALA A 16 -6.44 -4.79 2.05
C ALA A 16 -5.45 -3.90 2.80
N LEU A 17 -4.77 -2.99 2.09
CA LEU A 17 -3.86 -2.02 2.70
C LEU A 17 -4.57 -1.08 3.68
N ILE A 18 -5.76 -0.59 3.33
CA ILE A 18 -6.59 0.22 4.25
C ILE A 18 -6.85 -0.55 5.54
N GLU A 19 -7.30 -1.80 5.44
CA GLU A 19 -7.60 -2.63 6.62
C GLU A 19 -6.35 -2.96 7.43
N ILE A 20 -5.22 -3.24 6.78
CA ILE A 20 -3.93 -3.46 7.43
C ILE A 20 -3.52 -2.23 8.25
N TYR A 21 -3.58 -1.02 7.67
CA TYR A 21 -3.17 0.20 8.35
C TYR A 21 -4.15 0.62 9.47
N ARG A 22 -5.37 0.08 9.47
CA ARG A 22 -6.32 0.16 10.60
C ARG A 22 -6.02 -0.82 11.72
N GLY A 23 -5.07 -1.74 11.52
CA GLY A 23 -4.70 -2.78 12.48
C GLY A 23 -5.50 -4.07 12.35
N ASN A 24 -6.26 -4.26 11.26
CA ASN A 24 -7.05 -5.47 11.06
C ASN A 24 -6.22 -6.59 10.42
N THR A 25 -6.57 -7.82 10.75
CA THR A 25 -6.01 -9.00 10.08
C THR A 25 -6.71 -9.20 8.75
N VAL A 26 -5.94 -9.24 7.66
CA VAL A 26 -6.46 -9.40 6.29
C VAL A 26 -5.95 -10.70 5.69
N PHE A 27 -6.84 -11.44 5.04
CA PHE A 27 -6.46 -12.59 4.23
C PHE A 27 -6.11 -12.11 2.82
N LEU A 28 -4.84 -12.24 2.44
CA LEU A 28 -4.35 -11.86 1.12
C LEU A 28 -4.33 -13.08 0.19
N PRO A 29 -4.97 -13.04 -0.99
CA PRO A 29 -4.75 -14.04 -2.02
C PRO A 29 -3.32 -13.90 -2.57
N GLU A 30 -2.83 -14.91 -3.27
CA GLU A 30 -1.57 -14.79 -4.00
C GLU A 30 -1.73 -13.74 -5.12
N THR A 31 -0.82 -12.76 -5.11
CA THR A 31 -0.78 -11.64 -6.05
C THR A 31 0.57 -11.58 -6.76
N GLU A 32 0.59 -11.00 -7.96
CA GLU A 32 1.84 -10.83 -8.73
C GLU A 32 2.78 -9.88 -7.95
N PRO A 33 4.04 -10.28 -7.66
CA PRO A 33 4.95 -9.44 -6.87
C PRO A 33 5.19 -8.04 -7.47
N GLU A 34 5.17 -7.95 -8.80
CA GLU A 34 5.30 -6.68 -9.51
C GLU A 34 4.10 -5.75 -9.25
N LEU A 35 2.89 -6.33 -9.23
CA LEU A 35 1.67 -5.58 -8.93
C LEU A 35 1.69 -5.03 -7.50
N GLU A 36 2.04 -5.86 -6.52
CA GLU A 36 2.18 -5.43 -5.12
C GLU A 36 3.17 -4.27 -5.00
N ARG A 37 4.34 -4.42 -5.62
CA ARG A 37 5.38 -3.40 -5.58
C ARG A 37 4.92 -2.07 -6.20
N ASN A 38 4.24 -2.11 -7.34
CA ASN A 38 3.75 -0.90 -8.01
C ASN A 38 2.69 -0.19 -7.15
N ILE A 39 1.72 -0.93 -6.62
CA ILE A 39 0.69 -0.38 -5.72
C ILE A 39 1.32 0.21 -4.46
N LEU A 40 2.25 -0.49 -3.83
CA LEU A 40 2.92 0.01 -2.62
C LEU A 40 3.73 1.27 -2.90
N ARG A 41 4.47 1.32 -4.00
CA ARG A 41 5.20 2.53 -4.41
C ARG A 41 4.26 3.72 -4.60
N ASP A 42 3.14 3.52 -5.28
CA ASP A 42 2.16 4.57 -5.54
C ASP A 42 1.50 5.04 -4.24
N VAL A 43 1.17 4.10 -3.34
CA VAL A 43 0.64 4.41 -2.00
C VAL A 43 1.64 5.21 -1.18
N PHE A 44 2.90 4.78 -1.08
CA PHE A 44 3.90 5.49 -0.26
C PHE A 44 4.24 6.86 -0.82
N SER A 45 4.36 6.99 -2.15
CA SER A 45 4.61 8.26 -2.81
C SER A 45 3.48 9.25 -2.54
N THR A 46 2.23 8.77 -2.59
CA THR A 46 1.04 9.56 -2.28
C THR A 46 0.96 9.89 -0.78
N ALA A 47 1.35 8.96 0.10
CA ALA A 47 1.30 9.13 1.55
C ALA A 47 2.21 10.27 2.05
N ILE A 48 3.31 10.57 1.37
CA ILE A 48 4.19 11.70 1.74
C ILE A 48 3.41 13.03 1.78
N SER A 49 2.45 13.21 0.87
CA SER A 49 1.61 14.41 0.83
C SER A 49 0.60 14.49 1.99
N PHE A 50 0.30 13.36 2.64
CA PHE A 50 -0.65 13.28 3.74
C PHE A 50 0.00 13.20 5.13
N ALA A 51 1.31 12.93 5.21
CA ALA A 51 2.06 12.94 6.45
C ALA A 51 2.17 14.36 7.04
N ARG A 52 1.95 14.47 8.35
CA ARG A 52 1.96 15.77 9.05
C ARG A 52 3.35 16.11 9.58
N PHE A 53 4.10 15.10 9.99
CA PHE A 53 5.41 15.29 10.60
C PHE A 53 6.56 14.95 9.64
N ASP A 54 7.65 15.70 9.72
CA ASP A 54 8.82 15.46 8.86
C ASP A 54 9.48 14.11 9.11
N GLU A 55 9.44 13.63 10.36
CA GLU A 55 9.86 12.27 10.69
C GLU A 55 9.02 11.23 9.94
N SER A 56 7.71 11.44 9.84
CA SER A 56 6.82 10.53 9.10
C SER A 56 7.06 10.59 7.59
N ARG A 57 7.32 11.78 7.03
CA ARG A 57 7.77 11.91 5.62
C ARG A 57 9.09 11.18 5.37
N ARG A 58 10.02 11.24 6.33
CA ARG A 58 11.30 10.52 6.26
C ARG A 58 11.09 9.02 6.27
N THR A 59 10.30 8.48 7.20
CA THR A 59 9.95 7.05 7.25
C THR A 59 9.35 6.58 5.93
N LEU A 60 8.39 7.33 5.38
CA LEU A 60 7.78 7.01 4.08
C LEU A 60 8.79 7.05 2.94
N SER A 61 9.74 8.00 2.95
CA SER A 61 10.79 8.09 1.94
C SER A 61 11.74 6.88 2.00
N GLU A 62 12.08 6.43 3.21
CA GLU A 62 12.87 5.21 3.42
C GLU A 62 12.14 3.97 2.89
N GLU A 63 10.81 3.90 3.07
CA GLU A 63 10.00 2.81 2.50
C GLU A 63 9.92 2.85 0.98
N ILE A 64 9.77 4.02 0.36
CA ILE A 64 9.84 4.17 -1.10
C ILE A 64 11.19 3.67 -1.62
N TYR A 65 12.27 4.06 -0.95
CA TYR A 65 13.62 3.63 -1.30
C TYR A 65 13.76 2.11 -1.21
N LYS A 66 13.33 1.51 -0.09
CA LYS A 66 13.34 0.05 0.10
C LYS A 66 12.51 -0.65 -0.97
N CYS A 67 11.26 -0.23 -1.17
CA CYS A 67 10.36 -0.76 -2.20
C CYS A 67 10.99 -0.71 -3.61
N SER A 68 11.77 0.33 -3.89
CA SER A 68 12.46 0.51 -5.17
C SER A 68 13.71 -0.36 -5.32
N ARG A 69 14.37 -0.74 -4.23
CA ARG A 69 15.66 -1.47 -4.26
C ARG A 69 15.54 -2.96 -4.00
N GLU A 70 14.75 -3.32 -2.99
CA GLU A 70 14.65 -4.66 -2.42
C GLU A 70 13.30 -5.32 -2.75
N GLY A 71 12.34 -4.52 -3.22
CA GLY A 71 10.95 -4.93 -3.31
C GLY A 71 10.20 -4.64 -2.01
N ALA A 72 8.88 -4.73 -2.06
CA ALA A 72 8.00 -4.66 -0.91
C ALA A 72 6.76 -5.50 -1.20
N THR A 73 6.22 -6.13 -0.15
CA THR A 73 5.00 -6.92 -0.23
C THR A 73 3.93 -6.41 0.72
N VAL A 74 2.68 -6.67 0.41
CA VAL A 74 1.55 -6.29 1.27
C VAL A 74 1.59 -7.05 2.59
N ARG A 75 2.14 -8.27 2.58
CA ARG A 75 2.37 -9.06 3.80
C ARG A 75 3.36 -8.36 4.75
N GLU A 76 4.48 -7.85 4.25
CA GLU A 76 5.44 -7.10 5.08
C GLU A 76 4.81 -5.83 5.68
N GLN A 77 3.88 -5.19 4.97
CA GLN A 77 3.16 -4.03 5.50
C GLN A 77 2.27 -4.38 6.70
N ALA A 78 1.74 -5.61 6.78
CA ALA A 78 0.99 -6.07 7.95
C ALA A 78 1.88 -6.15 9.20
N ASP A 79 3.15 -6.53 9.03
CA ASP A 79 4.11 -6.58 10.13
C ASP A 79 4.59 -5.19 10.50
N LEU A 80 4.93 -4.35 9.52
CA LEU A 80 5.37 -2.97 9.74
C LEU A 80 4.28 -2.12 10.39
N ALA A 81 3.01 -2.35 10.07
CA ALA A 81 1.89 -1.58 10.63
C ALA A 81 1.84 -1.64 12.17
N ARG A 82 2.40 -2.69 12.78
CA ARG A 82 2.43 -2.87 14.25
C ARG A 82 3.43 -1.97 14.96
N ILE A 83 4.45 -1.47 14.26
CA ILE A 83 5.54 -0.68 14.83
C ILE A 83 5.55 0.77 14.36
N GLN A 84 4.73 1.11 13.35
CA GLN A 84 4.67 2.44 12.79
C GLN A 84 3.82 3.40 13.61
N THR A 85 4.17 4.68 13.54
CA THR A 85 3.45 5.72 14.25
C THR A 85 2.06 5.95 13.64
N PRO A 86 1.08 6.44 14.43
CA PRO A 86 -0.24 6.75 13.90
C PRO A 86 -0.24 7.72 12.70
N ASP A 87 0.71 8.66 12.62
CA ASP A 87 0.77 9.60 11.48
C ASP A 87 1.15 8.88 10.18
N VAL A 88 2.15 7.99 10.22
CA VAL A 88 2.54 7.17 9.06
C VAL A 88 1.39 6.27 8.61
N LEU A 89 0.74 5.58 9.55
CA LEU A 89 -0.39 4.69 9.26
C LEU A 89 -1.56 5.45 8.63
N ASN A 90 -1.93 6.59 9.22
CA ASN A 90 -3.02 7.41 8.69
C ASN A 90 -2.69 7.97 7.30
N ALA A 91 -1.45 8.41 7.07
CA ALA A 91 -1.01 8.90 5.77
C ALA A 91 -1.11 7.81 4.69
N LYS A 92 -0.66 6.58 5.00
CA LYS A 92 -0.76 5.43 4.09
C LYS A 92 -2.20 5.01 3.83
N MET A 93 -3.05 5.02 4.86
CA MET A 93 -4.48 4.71 4.72
C MET A 93 -5.20 5.73 3.83
N VAL A 94 -4.98 7.03 4.07
CA VAL A 94 -5.58 8.11 3.26
C VAL A 94 -5.08 8.04 1.82
N ALA A 95 -3.79 7.75 1.61
CA ALA A 95 -3.23 7.53 0.28
C ALA A 95 -3.90 6.35 -0.45
N ALA A 96 -4.04 5.19 0.19
CA ALA A 96 -4.69 4.03 -0.42
C ALA A 96 -6.16 4.32 -0.78
N ALA A 97 -6.90 4.98 0.12
CA ALA A 97 -8.28 5.40 -0.16
C ALA A 97 -8.37 6.45 -1.28
N HIS A 98 -7.40 7.37 -1.35
CA HIS A 98 -7.31 8.35 -2.42
C HIS A 98 -7.09 7.68 -3.78
N LEU A 99 -6.12 6.76 -3.86
CA LEU A 99 -5.82 5.99 -5.07
C LEU A 99 -7.04 5.15 -5.53
N MET A 100 -7.73 4.50 -4.59
CA MET A 100 -8.95 3.76 -4.90
C MET A 100 -10.03 4.68 -5.52
N LYS A 101 -10.26 5.86 -4.92
CA LYS A 101 -11.24 6.83 -5.43
C LYS A 101 -10.89 7.33 -6.84
N ILE A 102 -9.61 7.64 -7.11
CA ILE A 102 -9.23 8.16 -8.42
C ILE A 102 -9.28 7.08 -9.52
N MET A 103 -9.00 5.82 -9.18
CA MET A 103 -9.21 4.67 -10.06
C MET A 103 -10.68 4.49 -10.43
N ASP A 104 -11.58 4.51 -9.44
CA ASP A 104 -13.02 4.37 -9.66
C ASP A 104 -13.59 5.49 -10.53
N SER A 105 -13.00 6.69 -10.44
CA SER A 105 -13.39 7.83 -11.27
C SER A 105 -12.84 7.79 -12.70
N GLY A 106 -12.12 6.73 -13.09
CA GLY A 106 -11.52 6.56 -14.41
C GLY A 106 -10.38 7.53 -14.72
N LYS A 107 -9.83 8.19 -13.69
CA LYS A 107 -8.86 9.29 -13.86
C LYS A 107 -7.42 8.82 -14.02
N ILE A 108 -7.08 7.60 -13.60
CA ILE A 108 -5.70 7.05 -13.66
C ILE A 108 -5.73 5.53 -13.92
N LYS A 109 -4.77 5.03 -14.68
CA LYS A 109 -4.32 3.62 -14.65
C LYS A 109 -3.10 3.55 -13.73
N LEU A 110 -3.15 2.69 -12.71
CA LEU A 110 -1.97 2.41 -11.89
C LEU A 110 -0.88 1.80 -12.79
N SER A 111 0.38 2.14 -12.46
CA SER A 111 1.54 1.81 -13.28
C SER A 111 1.91 0.34 -13.28
#